data_AF-A0AAF0CGC5-F1
#
_entry.id   AF-A0AAF0CGC5-F1
#
_cell.length_a   1.000
_cell.length_b   1.000
_cell.length_c   1.000
_cell.angle_alpha   90.00
_cell.angle_beta   90.00
_cell.angle_gamma   90.00
#
_symmetry.space_group_name_H-M   'P 1'
#
loop_
_entity.id
_entity.type
_entity.pdbx_description
1 polymer ?
#
loop_
_entity_poly.entity_id
_entity_poly.type
_entity_poly.pdbx_seq_one_letter_code
_entity_poly.pdbx_strand_id
1 'polypeptide(L)'
;MIMKFSTPFIVASAFIAAQACSNNVETPDGDLPDAGQPTTCPIVDSRGWKAWVNAMPGPDAQRTLIVMGEVDTPTPGYTFEWSVGVADRSAIPMQRLHLTATPPDGMAAQVITTEEVRYDGPAIAEQYRAVVVMCGEELLADITDVTVAH
;
A
#
# COMPACT_ATOMS: atom_id res chain seq x y z
N MET A 1 -1.09 -61.04 46.11
CA MET A 1 0.35 -61.37 46.30
C MET A 1 1.14 -60.18 45.73
N ILE A 2 1.30 -59.07 46.45
CA ILE A 2 2.33 -58.70 47.46
C ILE A 2 3.77 -58.92 46.99
N MET A 3 4.50 -57.80 46.79
CA MET A 3 5.91 -57.48 47.09
C MET A 3 6.35 -56.40 46.08
N LYS A 4 6.61 -55.11 46.35
CA LYS A 4 7.26 -54.35 47.44
C LYS A 4 8.77 -54.61 47.57
N PHE A 5 9.58 -53.80 46.88
CA PHE A 5 10.99 -53.40 47.16
C PHE A 5 11.33 -52.27 46.16
N SER A 6 12.22 -51.29 46.36
CA SER A 6 12.82 -50.60 47.50
C SER A 6 13.69 -49.52 46.85
N THR A 7 13.55 -48.26 47.26
CA THR A 7 14.42 -47.07 46.98
C THR A 7 15.86 -47.32 47.53
N PRO A 8 16.92 -46.47 47.36
CA PRO A 8 17.16 -45.19 46.63
C PRO A 8 18.44 -45.14 45.76
N PHE A 9 18.65 -44.10 44.93
CA PHE A 9 19.89 -43.30 44.98
C PHE A 9 19.77 -41.95 44.24
N ILE A 10 20.39 -40.95 44.85
CA ILE A 10 20.33 -39.51 44.60
C ILE A 10 21.42 -39.12 43.59
N VAL A 11 21.11 -38.25 42.63
CA VAL A 11 22.11 -37.34 42.05
C VAL A 11 21.50 -35.95 41.97
N ALA A 12 21.97 -35.08 42.87
CA ALA A 12 21.74 -33.65 42.84
C ALA A 12 22.53 -33.03 41.67
N SER A 13 21.84 -32.34 40.77
CA SER A 13 22.47 -31.45 39.80
C SER A 13 22.05 -30.03 40.10
N ALA A 14 22.97 -29.26 40.67
CA ALA A 14 22.83 -27.84 40.92
C ALA A 14 22.94 -27.08 39.59
N PHE A 15 21.82 -26.57 39.09
CA PHE A 15 21.83 -25.55 38.04
C PHE A 15 21.92 -24.17 38.70
N ILE A 16 23.04 -23.51 38.46
CA ILE A 16 23.30 -22.12 38.85
C ILE A 16 22.43 -21.24 37.95
N ALA A 17 21.40 -20.61 38.51
CA ALA A 17 20.63 -19.58 37.81
C ALA A 17 21.46 -18.28 37.83
N ALA A 18 22.01 -17.92 36.67
CA ALA A 18 22.59 -16.60 36.46
C ALA A 18 21.47 -15.56 36.42
N GLN A 19 21.41 -14.73 37.46
CA GLN A 19 20.62 -13.50 37.51
C GLN A 19 21.20 -12.51 36.51
N ALA A 20 20.58 -12.37 35.34
CA ALA A 20 20.82 -11.25 34.44
C ALA A 20 19.79 -10.15 34.75
N CYS A 21 20.28 -8.93 35.00
CA CYS A 21 19.48 -7.76 35.30
C CYS A 21 18.46 -7.48 34.17
N SER A 22 17.17 -7.55 34.49
CA SER A 22 16.15 -6.83 33.73
C SER A 22 16.37 -5.33 33.90
N ASN A 23 17.07 -4.74 32.94
CA ASN A 23 17.01 -3.30 32.74
C ASN A 23 15.89 -3.06 31.72
N ASN A 24 14.68 -2.80 32.20
CA ASN A 24 13.59 -2.30 31.37
C ASN A 24 13.94 -0.84 31.01
N VAL A 25 14.64 -0.67 29.89
CA VAL A 25 14.77 0.65 29.26
C VAL A 25 13.49 0.82 28.44
N GLU A 26 12.47 1.39 29.07
CA GLU A 26 11.36 2.00 28.35
C GLU A 26 11.93 3.19 27.58
N THR A 27 12.38 2.92 26.35
CA THR A 27 12.53 3.96 25.36
C THR A 27 11.11 4.46 25.08
N PRO A 28 10.81 5.75 25.26
CA PRO A 28 9.62 6.32 24.65
C PRO A 28 9.90 6.31 23.16
N ASP A 29 9.51 5.20 22.51
CA ASP A 29 9.38 5.15 21.07
C ASP A 29 8.35 6.20 20.73
N GLY A 30 8.84 7.38 20.33
CA GLY A 30 8.06 8.32 19.57
C GLY A 30 7.65 7.58 18.31
N ASP A 31 6.46 6.99 18.38
CA ASP A 31 5.66 6.54 17.25
C ASP A 31 5.45 7.78 16.38
N LEU A 32 6.47 8.09 15.57
CA LEU A 32 6.24 8.79 14.34
C LEU A 32 5.18 7.95 13.66
N PRO A 33 3.98 8.49 13.38
CA PRO A 33 3.02 7.74 12.60
C PRO A 33 3.78 7.36 11.33
N ASP A 34 4.05 6.06 11.18
CA ASP A 34 4.23 5.50 9.86
C ASP A 34 3.07 6.09 9.07
N ALA A 35 3.36 6.80 7.99
CA ALA A 35 2.32 7.25 7.07
C ALA A 35 1.80 6.01 6.34
N GLY A 36 1.34 5.04 7.12
CA GLY A 36 0.68 3.83 6.73
C GLY A 36 -0.52 4.30 5.94
N GLN A 37 -0.48 4.03 4.65
CA GLN A 37 -1.62 4.29 3.80
C GLN A 37 -2.84 3.64 4.44
N PRO A 38 -4.01 4.31 4.41
CA PRO A 38 -5.21 3.72 4.97
C PRO A 38 -5.40 2.34 4.34
N THR A 39 -5.35 1.31 5.18
CA THR A 39 -5.44 -0.09 4.73
C THR A 39 -6.83 -0.41 4.19
N THR A 40 -7.85 0.34 4.64
CA THR A 40 -9.21 0.30 4.12
C THR A 40 -9.40 1.31 2.99
N CYS A 41 -9.84 0.81 1.84
CA CYS A 41 -10.29 1.65 0.73
C CYS A 41 -11.77 2.03 0.90
N PRO A 42 -12.12 3.32 0.91
CA PRO A 42 -13.53 3.75 0.99
C PRO A 42 -14.21 3.80 -0.38
N ILE A 43 -13.51 3.49 -1.48
CA ILE A 43 -14.07 3.50 -2.85
C ILE A 43 -15.02 2.30 -3.01
N VAL A 44 -16.20 2.54 -3.58
CA VAL A 44 -17.26 1.55 -3.76
C VAL A 44 -17.10 0.78 -5.06
N ASP A 45 -16.73 1.47 -6.14
CA ASP A 45 -16.50 0.89 -7.47
C ASP A 45 -15.52 1.78 -8.26
N SER A 46 -14.92 1.24 -9.32
CA SER A 46 -14.07 2.02 -10.22
C SER A 46 -14.12 1.51 -11.66
N ARG A 47 -13.98 2.43 -12.63
CA ARG A 47 -14.16 2.12 -14.04
C ARG A 47 -13.48 3.12 -14.97
N GLY A 48 -13.52 2.83 -16.27
CA GLY A 48 -13.09 3.78 -17.32
C GLY A 48 -11.59 4.04 -17.36
N TRP A 49 -10.79 3.20 -16.71
CA TRP A 49 -9.36 3.38 -16.54
C TRP A 49 -8.60 3.38 -17.86
N LYS A 50 -7.68 4.35 -18.02
CA LYS A 50 -6.78 4.50 -19.15
C LYS A 50 -5.41 4.94 -18.65
N ALA A 51 -4.36 4.45 -19.29
CA ALA A 51 -2.99 4.85 -19.02
C ALA A 51 -2.24 5.11 -20.33
N TRP A 52 -1.44 6.17 -20.35
CA TRP A 52 -0.55 6.45 -21.47
C TRP A 52 0.68 7.23 -21.04
N VAL A 53 1.76 7.07 -21.80
CA VAL A 53 2.96 7.90 -21.67
C VAL A 53 2.85 9.07 -22.63
N ASN A 54 2.96 10.29 -22.11
CA ASN A 54 3.13 11.48 -22.93
C ASN A 54 4.60 11.60 -23.37
N ALA A 55 4.88 11.25 -24.63
CA ALA A 55 6.21 11.28 -25.20
C ALA A 55 6.62 12.63 -25.81
N MET A 56 5.67 13.55 -26.01
CA MET A 56 5.92 14.92 -26.49
C MET A 56 5.38 15.99 -25.52
N PRO A 57 5.91 16.08 -24.29
CA PRO A 57 5.48 17.09 -23.32
C PRO A 57 5.91 18.53 -23.68
N GLY A 58 6.78 18.70 -24.68
CA GLY A 58 7.39 19.96 -25.09
C GLY A 58 8.92 19.90 -25.11
N PRO A 59 9.60 20.93 -25.62
CA PRO A 59 11.07 21.01 -25.57
C PRO A 59 11.55 20.99 -24.10
N ASP A 60 12.61 20.23 -23.83
CA ASP A 60 13.25 20.05 -22.51
C ASP A 60 12.36 19.48 -21.38
N ALA A 61 11.15 19.00 -21.71
CA ALA A 61 10.25 18.41 -20.73
C ALA A 61 10.44 16.87 -20.63
N GLN A 62 10.37 16.36 -19.40
CA GLN A 62 10.43 14.92 -19.11
C GLN A 62 9.10 14.26 -19.50
N ARG A 63 9.17 13.07 -20.11
CA ARG A 63 7.97 12.26 -20.39
C ARG A 63 7.17 12.01 -19.11
N THR A 64 5.85 12.09 -19.20
CA THR A 64 4.97 11.81 -18.06
C THR A 64 4.14 10.56 -18.29
N LEU A 65 3.93 9.79 -17.22
CA LEU A 65 2.91 8.74 -17.19
C LEU A 65 1.62 9.38 -16.69
N ILE A 66 0.57 9.26 -17.48
CA ILE A 66 -0.75 9.76 -17.15
C ILE A 66 -1.66 8.55 -16.96
N VAL A 67 -2.43 8.57 -15.87
CA VAL A 67 -3.47 7.58 -15.59
C VAL A 67 -4.74 8.31 -15.21
N MET A 68 -5.85 7.92 -15.83
CA MET A 68 -7.17 8.50 -15.56
C MET A 68 -8.20 7.39 -15.38
N GLY A 69 -9.17 7.62 -14.51
CA GLY A 69 -10.30 6.73 -14.29
C GLY A 69 -11.40 7.42 -13.50
N GLU A 70 -12.50 6.71 -13.33
CA GLU A 70 -13.62 7.13 -12.49
C GLU A 70 -13.69 6.22 -11.26
N VAL A 71 -13.96 6.82 -10.10
CA VAL A 71 -14.19 6.11 -8.84
C VAL A 71 -15.53 6.54 -8.26
N ASP A 72 -16.27 5.59 -7.69
CA ASP A 72 -17.51 5.86 -6.98
C ASP A 72 -17.24 5.90 -5.48
N THR A 73 -17.61 6.99 -4.83
CA THR A 73 -17.47 7.18 -3.38
C THR A 73 -18.83 7.18 -2.68
N PRO A 74 -18.91 6.78 -1.40
CA PRO A 74 -20.19 6.68 -0.67
C PRO A 74 -20.92 8.02 -0.47
N THR A 75 -20.16 9.12 -0.46
CA THR A 75 -20.65 10.48 -0.25
C THR A 75 -19.84 11.44 -1.13
N PRO A 76 -20.39 12.58 -1.57
CA PRO A 76 -19.61 13.56 -2.32
C PRO A 76 -18.56 14.24 -1.44
N GLY A 77 -17.50 14.77 -2.06
CA GLY A 77 -16.52 15.64 -1.39
C GLY A 77 -15.28 14.92 -0.86
N TYR A 78 -14.98 13.73 -1.39
CA TYR A 78 -13.71 13.07 -1.10
C TYR A 78 -12.54 13.86 -1.68
N THR A 79 -11.40 13.77 -1.01
CA THR A 79 -10.12 14.25 -1.56
C THR A 79 -9.28 13.04 -1.97
N PHE A 80 -8.60 13.16 -3.11
CA PHE A 80 -7.77 12.09 -3.65
C PHE A 80 -6.30 12.49 -3.71
N GLU A 81 -5.44 11.58 -3.28
CA GLU A 81 -3.99 11.75 -3.33
C GLU A 81 -3.35 10.54 -3.99
N TRP A 82 -2.34 10.78 -4.81
CA TRP A 82 -1.59 9.73 -5.49
C TRP A 82 -0.22 9.54 -4.87
N SER A 83 0.19 8.29 -4.70
CA SER A 83 1.58 7.93 -4.40
C SER A 83 2.09 6.86 -5.35
N VAL A 84 3.39 6.91 -5.64
CA VAL A 84 4.05 5.99 -6.57
C VAL A 84 4.57 4.80 -5.79
N GLY A 85 4.05 3.62 -6.12
CA GLY A 85 4.49 2.35 -5.56
C GLY A 85 5.73 1.80 -6.26
N VAL A 86 6.22 0.67 -5.74
CA VAL A 86 7.38 -0.03 -6.31
C VAL A 86 7.05 -0.55 -7.71
N ALA A 87 7.87 -0.17 -8.69
CA ALA A 87 7.85 -0.75 -10.01
C ALA A 87 8.67 -2.05 -10.07
N ASP A 88 8.25 -2.98 -10.92
CA ASP A 88 9.02 -4.17 -11.24
C ASP A 88 10.36 -3.82 -11.93
N ARG A 89 11.38 -4.66 -11.77
CA ARG A 89 12.74 -4.47 -12.32
C ARG A 89 12.91 -5.06 -13.73
N SER A 90 11.82 -5.21 -14.47
CA SER A 90 11.83 -5.71 -15.84
C SER A 90 12.15 -4.60 -16.86
N ALA A 91 12.57 -4.98 -18.06
CA ALA A 91 12.87 -4.03 -19.13
C ALA A 91 11.64 -3.22 -19.58
N ILE A 92 10.44 -3.80 -19.45
CA ILE A 92 9.15 -3.14 -19.65
C ILE A 92 8.38 -3.28 -18.33
N PRO A 93 8.53 -2.33 -17.39
CA PRO A 93 8.07 -2.49 -16.02
C PRO A 93 6.54 -2.48 -15.92
N MET A 94 6.05 -3.10 -14.84
CA MET A 94 4.71 -2.79 -14.33
C MET A 94 4.87 -1.72 -13.24
N GLN A 95 4.14 -0.63 -13.38
CA GLN A 95 4.11 0.46 -12.40
C GLN A 95 2.94 0.28 -11.46
N ARG A 96 3.20 0.34 -10.14
CA ARG A 96 2.15 0.41 -9.13
C ARG A 96 1.88 1.86 -8.76
N LEU A 97 0.62 2.26 -8.72
CA LEU A 97 0.15 3.53 -8.21
C LEU A 97 -0.82 3.28 -7.08
N HIS A 98 -0.77 4.10 -6.05
CA HIS A 98 -1.70 4.05 -4.93
C HIS A 98 -2.54 5.33 -4.91
N LEU A 99 -3.85 5.16 -4.88
CA LEU A 99 -4.85 6.19 -4.74
C LEU A 99 -5.37 6.16 -3.31
N THR A 100 -5.08 7.21 -2.55
CA THR A 100 -5.66 7.43 -1.22
C THR A 100 -6.90 8.29 -1.37
N ALA A 101 -8.03 7.84 -0.81
CA ALA A 101 -9.27 8.59 -0.77
C ALA A 101 -9.59 8.99 0.68
N THR A 102 -9.67 10.29 0.94
CA THR A 102 -9.95 10.86 2.26
C THR A 102 -11.39 11.38 2.29
N PRO A 103 -12.23 10.92 3.24
CA PRO A 103 -13.62 11.38 3.34
C PRO A 103 -13.70 12.87 3.73
N PRO A 104 -14.78 13.57 3.35
CA PRO A 104 -15.02 14.94 3.78
C PRO A 104 -15.28 15.01 5.30
N ASP A 105 -14.91 16.14 5.90
CA ASP A 105 -15.25 16.42 7.30
C ASP A 105 -16.74 16.78 7.47
N GLY A 106 -17.33 16.33 8.58
CA GLY A 106 -18.68 16.72 8.99
C GLY A 106 -19.80 15.91 8.32
N MET A 107 -21.00 16.51 8.25
CA MET A 107 -22.16 15.84 7.65
C MET A 107 -22.09 15.92 6.13
N ALA A 108 -22.11 14.76 5.46
CA ALA A 108 -22.22 14.65 4.01
C ALA A 108 -23.53 13.98 3.59
N ALA A 109 -23.99 14.27 2.38
CA ALA A 109 -25.13 13.59 1.79
C ALA A 109 -24.79 12.11 1.56
N GLN A 110 -25.73 11.21 1.84
CA GLN A 110 -25.56 9.76 1.69
C GLN A 110 -25.94 9.33 0.26
N VAL A 111 -25.12 9.75 -0.72
CA VAL A 111 -25.36 9.51 -2.14
C VAL A 111 -24.05 9.10 -2.80
N ILE A 112 -24.07 7.96 -3.49
CA ILE A 112 -22.94 7.48 -4.27
C ILE A 112 -22.61 8.51 -5.35
N THR A 113 -21.36 8.97 -5.36
CA THR A 113 -20.90 10.02 -6.26
C THR A 113 -19.73 9.51 -7.08
N THR A 114 -19.81 9.68 -8.40
CA THR A 114 -18.68 9.40 -9.30
C THR A 114 -17.76 10.60 -9.36
N GLU A 115 -16.46 10.37 -9.16
CA GLU A 115 -15.41 11.37 -9.27
C GLU A 115 -14.33 10.90 -10.27
N GLU A 116 -13.89 11.80 -11.14
CA GLU A 116 -12.76 11.54 -12.04
C GLU A 116 -11.45 11.76 -11.30
N VAL A 117 -10.57 10.76 -11.34
CA VAL A 117 -9.24 10.81 -10.73
C VAL A 117 -8.17 10.76 -11.80
N ARG A 118 -7.14 11.59 -11.62
CA ARG A 118 -6.03 11.70 -12.57
C ARG A 118 -4.69 11.70 -11.83
N TYR A 119 -3.83 10.77 -12.21
CA TYR A 119 -2.41 10.82 -11.92
C TYR A 119 -1.66 11.47 -13.09
N ASP A 120 -0.73 12.35 -12.76
CA ASP A 120 0.22 12.93 -13.69
C ASP A 120 1.59 13.00 -13.01
N GLY A 121 2.56 12.22 -13.51
CA GLY A 121 3.88 12.16 -12.90
C GLY A 121 4.96 11.66 -13.85
N PRO A 122 6.24 11.68 -13.42
CA PRO A 122 7.36 11.31 -14.28
C PRO A 122 7.24 9.86 -14.77
N ALA A 123 7.43 9.65 -16.08
CA ALA A 123 7.59 8.31 -16.62
C ALA A 123 8.99 7.77 -16.29
N ILE A 124 9.04 6.62 -15.63
CA ILE A 124 10.28 5.88 -15.29
C ILE A 124 10.76 4.97 -16.43
N ALA A 125 9.92 4.75 -17.44
CA ALA A 125 10.21 3.92 -18.60
C ALA A 125 9.53 4.50 -19.85
N GLU A 126 10.03 4.13 -21.03
CA GLU A 126 9.42 4.54 -22.30
C GLU A 126 8.10 3.82 -22.58
N GLN A 127 7.99 2.58 -22.08
CA GLN A 127 6.87 1.68 -22.25
C GLN A 127 6.62 0.94 -20.95
N TYR A 128 5.37 0.57 -20.71
CA TYR A 128 4.94 -0.19 -19.54
C TYR A 128 4.16 -1.42 -19.99
N ARG A 129 4.35 -2.54 -19.29
CA ARG A 129 3.56 -3.75 -19.56
C ARG A 129 2.17 -3.66 -18.94
N ALA A 130 2.08 -2.93 -17.84
CA ALA A 130 0.85 -2.65 -17.13
C ALA A 130 1.04 -1.46 -16.17
N VAL A 131 -0.06 -0.80 -15.83
CA VAL A 131 -0.16 0.05 -14.66
C VAL A 131 -1.22 -0.51 -13.72
N VAL A 132 -0.85 -0.74 -12.47
CA VAL A 132 -1.72 -1.27 -11.43
C VAL A 132 -2.11 -0.14 -10.50
N VAL A 133 -3.41 0.14 -10.38
CA VAL A 133 -3.95 1.14 -9.46
C VAL A 133 -4.51 0.44 -8.23
N MET A 134 -3.99 0.79 -7.07
CA MET A 134 -4.36 0.26 -5.77
C MET A 134 -5.01 1.33 -4.91
N CYS A 135 -5.86 0.93 -3.96
CA CYS A 135 -6.32 1.77 -2.87
C CYS A 135 -6.29 0.93 -1.59
N GLY A 136 -5.42 1.29 -0.63
CA GLY A 136 -5.05 0.37 0.44
C GLY A 136 -4.54 -0.97 -0.13
N GLU A 137 -5.18 -2.07 0.26
CA GLU A 137 -4.90 -3.42 -0.27
C GLU A 137 -5.79 -3.81 -1.46
N GLU A 138 -6.74 -2.96 -1.85
CA GLU A 138 -7.70 -3.24 -2.92
C GLU A 138 -7.14 -2.88 -4.30
N LEU A 139 -7.33 -3.78 -5.27
CA LEU A 139 -7.03 -3.55 -6.67
C LEU A 139 -8.19 -2.81 -7.33
N LEU A 140 -7.99 -1.56 -7.71
CA LEU A 140 -8.97 -0.79 -8.48
C LEU A 140 -8.87 -1.09 -9.99
N ALA A 141 -7.64 -1.18 -10.51
CA ALA A 141 -7.41 -1.41 -11.94
C ALA A 141 -6.10 -2.13 -12.24
N ASP A 142 -6.14 -3.01 -13.23
CA ASP A 142 -4.97 -3.55 -13.92
C ASP A 142 -5.03 -3.14 -15.41
N ILE A 143 -4.27 -2.11 -15.77
CA ILE A 143 -4.31 -1.47 -17.09
C ILE A 143 -3.17 -2.03 -17.93
N THR A 144 -3.46 -3.01 -18.78
CA THR A 144 -2.45 -3.67 -19.63
C THR A 144 -2.24 -2.97 -20.98
N ASP A 145 -3.22 -2.18 -21.44
CA ASP A 145 -3.11 -1.35 -22.64
C ASP A 145 -2.55 0.03 -22.29
N VAL A 146 -1.22 0.09 -22.09
CA VAL A 146 -0.51 1.35 -21.82
C VAL A 146 0.07 1.86 -23.12
N THR A 147 -0.56 2.89 -23.68
CA THR A 147 -0.16 3.45 -24.98
C THR A 147 0.94 4.52 -24.81
N VAL A 148 1.63 4.82 -25.91
CA VAL A 148 2.55 5.96 -25.98
C VAL A 148 1.90 7.01 -26.88
N ALA A 149 1.57 8.16 -26.31
CA ALA A 149 1.06 9.30 -27.04
C ALA A 149 2.26 10.11 -27.55
N HIS A 150 2.30 10.30 -28.87
CA HIS A 150 3.24 11.18 -29.53
C HIS A 150 2.52 12.48 -29.83
#